data_AF-A0A946A7C2-F1
#
_entry.id   AF-A0A946A7C2-F1
#
_cell.length_a   1.000
_cell.length_b   1.000
_cell.length_c   1.000
_cell.angle_alpha   90.00
_cell.angle_beta   90.00
_cell.angle_gamma   90.00
#
_symmetry.space_group_name_H-M   'P 1'
#
loop_
_entity.id
_entity.type
_entity.pdbx_description
1 polymer ?
#
loop_
_entity_poly.entity_id
_entity_poly.type
_entity_poly.pdbx_seq_one_letter_code
_entity_poly.pdbx_strand_id
1 'polypeptide(L)'
;MIPFLCHVFLILFGGFFGLNFAFNKGFVQKSIGYENIQATYMGRPLGFLMMGLVLMAAAALFQVGGVTSANEVFGALFIFTVLAFLYNLSLTMNILPTHDGNPHEIKNVIRPLIPMVVILIRYFTL
;
A
#
# COMPACT_ATOMS: atom_id res chain seq x y z
N MET A 1 -3.63 22.96 -3.71
CA MET A 1 -4.26 22.48 -2.46
C MET A 1 -4.56 20.97 -2.52
N ILE A 2 -5.22 20.49 -3.59
CA ILE A 2 -5.51 19.06 -3.80
C ILE A 2 -4.25 18.16 -3.76
N PRO A 3 -3.15 18.46 -4.48
CA PRO A 3 -1.96 17.59 -4.47
C PRO A 3 -1.30 17.49 -3.09
N PHE A 4 -1.34 18.55 -2.29
CA PHE A 4 -0.89 18.53 -0.89
C PHE A 4 -1.73 17.59 -0.03
N LEU A 5 -3.06 17.64 -0.17
CA LEU A 5 -3.98 16.79 0.58
C LEU A 5 -3.79 15.30 0.22
N CYS A 6 -3.61 15.00 -1.08
CA CYS A 6 -3.29 13.65 -1.55
C CYS A 6 -1.95 13.15 -0.98
N HIS A 7 -0.95 14.02 -0.91
CA HIS A 7 0.37 13.70 -0.35
C HIS A 7 0.29 13.36 1.13
N VAL A 8 -0.43 14.17 1.92
CA VAL A 8 -0.68 13.91 3.34
C VAL A 8 -1.47 12.62 3.54
N PHE A 9 -2.51 12.38 2.73
CA PHE A 9 -3.28 11.15 2.78
C PHE A 9 -2.40 9.91 2.53
N LEU A 10 -1.53 9.94 1.51
CA LEU A 10 -0.65 8.83 1.18
C LEU A 10 0.38 8.56 2.30
N ILE A 11 0.87 9.61 2.98
CA ILE A 11 1.72 9.46 4.16
C ILE A 11 0.96 8.79 5.31
N LEU A 12 -0.24 9.26 5.63
CA LEU A 12 -1.04 8.70 6.74
C LEU A 12 -1.47 7.26 6.44
N PHE A 13 -1.95 7.00 5.22
CA PHE A 13 -2.34 5.68 4.76
C PHE A 13 -1.15 4.73 4.76
N GLY A 14 -0.06 5.10 4.10
CA GLY A 14 1.16 4.29 4.05
C GLY A 14 1.77 4.07 5.43
N GLY A 15 1.77 5.09 6.29
CA GLY A 15 2.30 5.00 7.65
C GLY A 15 1.47 4.08 8.53
N PHE A 16 0.14 4.15 8.45
CA PHE A 16 -0.75 3.24 9.17
C PHE A 16 -0.50 1.79 8.75
N PHE A 17 -0.49 1.50 7.44
CA PHE A 17 -0.24 0.13 6.96
C PHE A 17 1.19 -0.33 7.24
N GLY A 18 2.20 0.52 7.02
CA GLY A 18 3.61 0.22 7.26
C GLY A 18 3.90 -0.14 8.72
N LEU A 19 3.40 0.65 9.68
CA LEU A 19 3.54 0.37 11.10
C LEU A 19 2.81 -0.92 11.51
N ASN A 20 1.60 -1.14 10.99
CA ASN A 20 0.85 -2.36 11.28
C ASN A 20 1.54 -3.61 10.70
N PHE A 21 2.05 -3.56 9.47
CA PHE A 21 2.79 -4.68 8.89
C PHE A 21 4.12 -4.93 9.60
N ALA A 22 4.84 -3.88 10.03
CA ALA A 22 6.13 -4.01 10.69
C ALA A 22 6.02 -4.52 12.14
N PHE A 23 5.05 -4.01 12.90
CA PHE A 23 5.01 -4.21 14.37
C PHE A 23 3.78 -4.97 14.88
N ASN A 24 2.67 -5.00 14.14
CA ASN A 24 1.44 -5.66 14.60
C ASN A 24 1.39 -7.13 14.16
N LYS A 25 1.70 -8.03 15.10
CA LYS A 25 1.76 -9.49 14.87
C LYS A 25 0.45 -10.10 14.40
N GLY A 26 -0.69 -9.52 14.78
CA GLY A 26 -2.02 -10.01 14.43
C GLY A 26 -2.62 -9.32 13.19
N PHE A 27 -1.95 -8.33 12.61
CA PHE A 27 -2.51 -7.55 11.50
C PHE A 27 -2.64 -8.39 10.24
N VAL A 28 -1.62 -9.17 9.89
CA VAL A 28 -1.63 -10.04 8.70
C VAL A 28 -2.72 -11.12 8.85
N GLN A 29 -2.82 -11.73 10.03
CA GLN A 29 -3.83 -12.74 10.31
C GLN A 29 -5.26 -12.17 10.25
N LYS A 30 -5.52 -11.03 10.90
CA LYS A 30 -6.86 -10.43 10.94
C LYS A 30 -7.26 -9.72 9.65
N SER A 31 -6.29 -9.17 8.91
CA SER A 31 -6.58 -8.35 7.73
C SER A 31 -6.49 -9.14 6.44
N ILE A 32 -5.59 -10.13 6.34
CA ILE A 32 -5.31 -10.90 5.12
C ILE A 32 -5.77 -12.37 5.26
N GLY A 33 -6.09 -12.84 6.46
CA GLY A 33 -6.66 -14.17 6.68
C GLY A 33 -5.62 -15.30 6.81
N TYR A 34 -4.32 -14.99 6.76
CA TYR A 34 -3.30 -16.02 6.97
C TYR A 34 -3.19 -16.40 8.46
N GLU A 35 -3.59 -17.62 8.81
CA GLU A 35 -3.50 -18.14 10.18
C GLU A 35 -2.05 -18.49 10.60
N ASN A 36 -1.12 -18.58 9.65
CA ASN A 36 0.26 -18.96 9.92
C ASN A 36 1.10 -17.76 10.38
N ILE A 37 1.76 -17.92 11.54
CA ILE A 37 2.73 -16.97 12.10
C ILE A 37 3.85 -16.62 11.08
N GLN A 38 4.23 -17.54 10.21
CA GLN A 38 5.24 -17.30 9.16
C GLN A 38 4.79 -16.22 8.15
N ALA A 39 3.49 -16.13 7.84
CA ALA A 39 2.95 -15.07 6.98
C ALA A 39 3.10 -13.69 7.63
N THR A 40 2.96 -13.60 8.96
CA THR A 40 3.26 -12.38 9.71
C THR A 40 4.75 -12.00 9.58
N TYR A 41 5.67 -12.97 9.62
CA TYR A 41 7.09 -12.69 9.43
C TYR A 41 7.44 -12.21 8.02
N MET A 42 6.73 -12.69 6.98
CA MET A 42 6.86 -12.18 5.60
C MET A 42 6.27 -10.77 5.43
N GLY A 43 5.22 -10.42 6.19
CA GLY A 43 4.63 -9.08 6.16
C GLY A 43 5.53 -7.98 6.74
N ARG A 44 6.43 -8.31 7.68
CA ARG A 44 7.34 -7.35 8.33
C ARG A 44 8.29 -6.62 7.37
N PRO A 45 9.06 -7.30 6.51
CA PRO A 45 9.94 -6.61 5.56
C PRO A 45 9.13 -5.71 4.60
N LEU A 46 7.93 -6.13 4.21
CA LEU A 46 7.02 -5.29 3.41
C LEU A 46 6.58 -4.04 4.19
N GLY A 47 6.29 -4.16 5.49
CA GLY A 47 6.01 -3.03 6.38
C GLY A 47 7.17 -2.03 6.48
N PHE A 48 8.41 -2.52 6.59
CA PHE A 48 9.60 -1.66 6.60
C PHE A 48 9.83 -0.95 5.26
N LEU A 49 9.62 -1.64 4.14
CA LEU A 49 9.70 -1.04 2.80
C LEU A 49 8.63 0.05 2.63
N MET A 50 7.39 -0.21 3.05
CA MET A 50 6.31 0.79 3.04
C MET A 50 6.66 1.99 3.92
N MET A 51 7.23 1.77 5.11
CA MET A 51 7.70 2.86 5.97
C MET A 51 8.81 3.68 5.32
N GLY A 52 9.75 3.06 4.60
CA GLY A 52 10.76 3.76 3.83
C GLY A 52 10.16 4.70 2.78
N LEU A 53 9.17 4.23 2.03
CA LEU A 53 8.47 5.06 1.03
C LEU A 53 7.69 6.22 1.68
N VAL A 54 7.08 6.00 2.85
CA VAL A 54 6.38 7.04 3.63
C VAL A 54 7.35 8.09 4.13
N LEU A 55 8.53 7.69 4.62
CA LEU A 55 9.56 8.63 5.07
C LEU A 55 10.11 9.47 3.91
N MET A 56 10.30 8.87 2.73
CA MET A 56 10.70 9.60 1.52
C MET A 56 9.61 10.58 1.07
N ALA A 57 8.34 10.17 1.10
CA ALA A 57 7.23 11.07 0.83
C ALA A 57 7.17 12.22 1.85
N ALA A 58 7.39 11.96 3.14
CA ALA A 58 7.43 12.99 4.17
C ALA A 58 8.62 13.94 3.99
N ALA A 59 9.81 13.43 3.67
CA ALA A 59 10.99 14.23 3.41
C ALA A 59 10.77 15.20 2.23
N ALA A 60 10.15 14.73 1.15
CA ALA A 60 9.80 15.56 0.01
C ALA A 60 8.71 16.61 0.33
N LEU A 61 7.76 16.31 1.22
CA LEU A 61 6.73 17.26 1.64
C LEU A 61 7.31 18.44 2.41
N PHE A 62 8.28 18.17 3.28
CA PHE A 62 8.95 19.19 4.10
C PHE A 62 10.25 19.72 3.46
N GLN A 63 10.57 19.28 2.23
CA GLN A 63 11.81 19.62 1.51
C GLN A 63 13.09 19.36 2.32
N VAL A 64 13.05 18.33 3.18
CA VAL A 64 14.16 17.95 4.06
C VAL A 64 15.25 17.29 3.22
N GLY A 65 16.49 17.76 3.35
CA GLY A 65 17.64 17.18 2.67
C GLY A 65 17.74 17.51 1.17
N GLY A 66 17.05 18.54 0.69
CA GLY A 66 17.11 18.95 -0.72
C GLY A 66 16.30 18.07 -1.67
N VAL A 67 15.41 17.23 -1.14
CA VAL A 67 14.48 16.42 -1.94
C VAL A 67 13.39 17.33 -2.51
N THR A 68 13.46 17.62 -3.80
CA THR A 68 12.55 18.53 -4.51
C THR A 68 11.38 17.83 -5.19
N SER A 69 11.42 16.50 -5.31
CA SER A 69 10.39 15.70 -6.00
C SER A 69 10.12 14.37 -5.30
N ALA A 70 8.84 14.05 -5.12
CA ALA A 70 8.36 12.73 -4.71
C ALA A 70 7.71 11.95 -5.87
N ASN A 71 7.78 12.46 -7.10
CA ASN A 71 7.03 11.89 -8.21
C ASN A 71 7.49 10.46 -8.55
N GLU A 72 8.77 10.15 -8.38
CA GLU A 72 9.31 8.80 -8.57
C GLU A 72 8.79 7.82 -7.51
N VAL A 73 8.69 8.28 -6.25
CA VAL A 73 8.14 7.50 -5.13
C VAL A 73 6.67 7.19 -5.39
N PHE A 74 5.89 8.18 -5.84
CA PHE A 74 4.49 7.97 -6.19
C PHE A 74 4.30 7.13 -7.46
N GLY A 75 5.20 7.23 -8.44
CA GLY A 75 5.20 6.38 -9.63
C GLY A 75 5.45 4.92 -9.29
N ALA A 76 6.44 4.64 -8.43
CA ALA A 76 6.68 3.29 -7.93
C ALA A 76 5.46 2.75 -7.15
N LEU A 77 4.88 3.55 -6.25
CA LEU A 77 3.66 3.19 -5.52
C LEU A 77 2.46 2.93 -6.45
N PHE A 78 2.34 3.66 -7.55
CA PHE A 78 1.30 3.42 -8.55
C PHE A 78 1.46 2.04 -9.21
N ILE A 79 2.66 1.69 -9.65
CA ILE A 79 2.93 0.36 -10.25
C ILE A 79 2.59 -0.74 -9.25
N PHE A 80 3.03 -0.61 -7.99
CA PHE A 80 2.72 -1.58 -6.94
C PHE A 80 1.22 -1.72 -6.67
N THR A 81 0.48 -0.61 -6.63
CA THR A 81 -0.97 -0.65 -6.38
C THR A 81 -1.75 -1.25 -7.55
N VAL A 82 -1.33 -1.02 -8.80
CA VAL A 82 -1.89 -1.67 -9.99
C VAL A 82 -1.65 -3.18 -9.96
N LEU A 83 -0.41 -3.61 -9.70
CA LEU A 83 -0.08 -5.03 -9.61
C LEU A 83 -0.85 -5.71 -8.46
N ALA A 84 -0.94 -5.06 -7.31
CA ALA A 84 -1.71 -5.56 -6.19
C ALA A 84 -3.21 -5.66 -6.53
N PHE A 85 -3.78 -4.67 -7.22
CA PHE A 85 -5.17 -4.71 -7.68
C PHE A 85 -5.42 -5.89 -8.62
N LEU A 86 -4.58 -6.05 -9.65
CA LEU A 86 -4.70 -7.15 -10.63
C LEU A 86 -4.54 -8.53 -9.97
N TYR A 87 -3.61 -8.67 -9.03
CA TYR A 87 -3.42 -9.89 -8.26
C TYR A 87 -4.66 -10.23 -7.42
N ASN A 88 -5.19 -9.26 -6.65
CA ASN A 88 -6.39 -9.48 -5.84
C ASN A 88 -7.64 -9.74 -6.70
N LEU A 89 -7.76 -9.08 -7.86
CA LEU A 89 -8.84 -9.32 -8.81
C LEU A 89 -8.77 -10.74 -9.39
N SER A 90 -7.56 -11.19 -9.75
CA SER A 90 -7.34 -12.54 -10.28
C SER A 90 -7.68 -13.63 -9.25
N LEU A 91 -7.42 -13.39 -7.97
CA LEU A 91 -7.83 -14.27 -6.86
C LEU A 91 -9.34 -14.26 -6.64
N THR A 92 -9.99 -13.08 -6.75
CA THR A 92 -11.45 -12.96 -6.58
C THR A 92 -12.21 -13.62 -7.74
N MET A 93 -11.68 -13.54 -8.95
CA MET A 93 -12.24 -14.16 -10.16
C MET A 93 -11.87 -15.65 -10.31
N ASN A 94 -11.19 -16.25 -9.32
CA ASN A 94 -10.69 -17.64 -9.35
C ASN A 94 -9.81 -17.97 -10.57
N ILE A 95 -9.14 -16.96 -11.15
CA ILE A 95 -8.15 -17.16 -12.23
C ILE A 95 -6.87 -17.76 -11.64
N LEU A 96 -6.52 -17.36 -10.42
CA LEU A 96 -5.40 -17.88 -9.65
C LEU A 96 -5.91 -18.65 -8.42
N PRO A 97 -5.25 -19.74 -8.01
CA PRO A 97 -5.64 -20.50 -6.83
C PRO A 97 -5.44 -19.67 -5.56
N THR A 98 -6.48 -19.61 -4.73
CA THR A 98 -6.43 -19.03 -3.39
C THR A 98 -5.82 -20.02 -2.40
N HIS A 99 -5.10 -19.52 -1.40
CA HIS A 99 -4.41 -20.36 -0.40
C HIS A 99 -5.33 -21.36 0.31
N ASP A 100 -6.59 -20.94 0.56
CA ASP A 100 -7.57 -21.72 1.34
C ASP A 100 -8.67 -22.34 0.46
N GLY A 101 -8.57 -22.23 -0.87
CA GLY A 101 -9.61 -22.71 -1.80
C GLY A 101 -10.96 -21.95 -1.74
N ASN A 102 -11.10 -20.97 -0.85
CA ASN A 102 -12.29 -20.12 -0.72
C ASN A 102 -12.20 -18.87 -1.61
N PRO A 103 -13.34 -18.36 -2.12
CA PRO A 103 -13.36 -17.13 -2.90
C PRO A 103 -12.74 -15.97 -2.13
N HIS A 104 -11.77 -15.28 -2.73
CA HIS A 104 -11.11 -14.15 -2.09
C HIS A 104 -12.10 -12.98 -1.93
N GLU A 105 -12.14 -12.35 -0.75
CA GLU A 105 -13.08 -11.26 -0.49
C GLU A 105 -12.81 -10.04 -1.40
N ILE A 106 -13.86 -9.50 -2.04
CA ILE A 106 -13.80 -8.28 -2.88
C ILE A 106 -13.18 -7.09 -2.12
N LYS A 107 -13.34 -7.04 -0.79
CA LYS A 107 -12.72 -6.03 0.07
C LYS A 107 -11.20 -5.93 -0.15
N ASN A 108 -10.53 -7.04 -0.45
CA ASN A 108 -9.09 -7.06 -0.70
C ASN A 108 -8.70 -6.45 -2.06
N VAL A 109 -9.61 -6.41 -3.03
CA VAL A 109 -9.46 -5.69 -4.31
C VAL A 109 -9.62 -4.18 -4.11
N ILE A 110 -10.52 -3.76 -3.22
CA ILE A 110 -10.79 -2.34 -2.95
C ILE A 110 -9.63 -1.66 -2.21
N ARG A 111 -8.94 -2.39 -1.32
CA ARG A 111 -7.81 -1.85 -0.53
C ARG A 111 -6.69 -1.21 -1.37
N PRO A 112 -6.15 -1.85 -2.42
CA PRO A 112 -5.16 -1.23 -3.31
C PRO A 112 -5.77 -0.18 -4.25
N LEU A 113 -7.08 -0.21 -4.50
CA LEU A 113 -7.78 0.78 -5.32
C LEU A 113 -7.77 2.19 -4.69
N ILE A 114 -7.91 2.28 -3.37
CA ILE A 114 -7.93 3.55 -2.62
C ILE A 114 -6.65 4.39 -2.88
N PRO A 115 -5.42 3.90 -2.57
CA PRO A 115 -4.22 4.66 -2.83
C PRO A 115 -3.98 4.90 -4.33
N MET A 116 -4.38 3.97 -5.20
CA MET A 116 -4.27 4.14 -6.65
C MET A 116 -5.08 5.35 -7.15
N VAL A 117 -6.33 5.48 -6.74
CA VAL A 117 -7.19 6.63 -7.09
C VAL A 117 -6.61 7.93 -6.56
N VAL A 118 -6.09 7.94 -5.33
CA VAL A 118 -5.47 9.15 -4.75
C VAL A 118 -4.21 9.58 -5.52
N ILE A 119 -3.41 8.63 -6.00
CA ILE A 119 -2.24 8.94 -6.85
C ILE A 119 -2.69 9.49 -8.21
N LEU A 120 -3.74 8.94 -8.82
CA LEU A 120 -4.31 9.47 -10.07
C LEU A 120 -4.85 10.88 -9.90
N ILE A 121 -5.62 11.14 -8.84
CA ILE A 121 -6.12 12.49 -8.53
C ILE A 121 -4.95 13.45 -8.37
N ARG A 122 -3.89 13.06 -7.64
CA ARG A 122 -2.69 13.88 -7.49
C ARG A 122 -2.04 14.17 -8.86
N TYR A 123 -1.94 13.17 -9.74
CA TYR A 123 -1.32 13.34 -11.06
C TYR A 123 -2.12 14.29 -11.97
N PHE A 124 -3.44 14.18 -12.01
CA PHE A 124 -4.29 15.04 -12.84
C PHE A 124 -4.53 16.44 -12.25
N THR A 125 -4.10 16.69 -11.01
CA THR A 125 -4.26 17.99 -10.32
C THR A 125 -2.93 18.66 -10.00
N LEU A 126 -1.83 18.14 -10.57
CA LEU A 126 -0.47 18.67 -10.48
C LEU A 126 -0.29 19.94 -11.33
#